data_AF-A0A6V7JYQ7-F1
#
_entry.id   AF-A0A6V7JYQ7-F1
#
_cell.length_a   1.000
_cell.length_b   1.000
_cell.length_c   1.000
_cell.angle_alpha   90.00
_cell.angle_beta   90.00
_cell.angle_gamma   90.00
#
_symmetry.space_group_name_H-M   'P 1'
#
loop_
_entity.id
_entity.type
_entity.pdbx_description
1 polymer ?
#
loop_
_entity_poly.entity_id
_entity_poly.type
_entity_poly.pdbx_seq_one_letter_code
_entity_poly.pdbx_strand_id
1 'polypeptide(L)' 'NGDLCISILHPPVDDPQSGELPCERWNPTQNV' A
#
# COMPACT_ATOMS: atom_id res chain seq x y z
N ASN A 1 -12.75 5.77 -15.30
CA ASN A 1 -13.48 5.17 -14.17
C ASN A 1 -13.40 5.94 -12.86
N GLY A 2 -12.53 6.93 -12.69
CA GLY A 2 -12.52 7.71 -11.44
C GLY A 2 -11.95 6.96 -10.24
N ASP A 3 -11.27 5.84 -10.48
CA ASP A 3 -10.61 5.06 -9.44
C ASP A 3 -9.40 5.83 -8.92
N LEU A 4 -9.36 6.03 -7.60
CA LEU A 4 -8.21 6.61 -6.93
C LEU A 4 -7.11 5.55 -6.85
N CYS A 5 -5.95 5.84 -7.43
CA CYS A 5 -4.80 4.93 -7.49
C CYS A 5 -3.63 5.54 -6.72
N ILE A 6 -3.44 5.08 -5.48
CA ILE A 6 -2.35 5.47 -4.59
C ILE A 6 -1.81 4.22 -3.89
N SER A 7 -0.55 4.24 -3.47
CA SER A 7 0.18 3.06 -2.98
C SER A 7 -0.56 2.31 -1.85
N ILE A 8 -1.24 3.04 -0.96
CA ILE A 8 -1.96 2.47 0.18
C ILE A 8 -3.15 1.60 -0.22
N LEU A 9 -3.71 1.81 -1.41
CA LEU A 9 -4.86 1.05 -1.91
C LEU A 9 -4.42 -0.21 -2.65
N HIS A 10 -3.11 -0.46 -2.75
CA HIS A 10 -2.57 -1.66 -3.37
C HIS A 10 -2.02 -2.62 -2.31
N PRO A 11 -2.08 -3.95 -2.58
CA PRO A 11 -1.44 -4.93 -1.74
C PRO A 11 0.05 -4.63 -1.53
N PRO A 12 0.61 -5.02 -0.37
CA PRO A 12 2.05 -4.98 -0.18
C PRO A 12 2.74 -5.94 -1.16
N VAL A 13 3.93 -5.56 -1.60
CA VAL A 13 4.81 -6.42 -2.39
C VAL A 13 5.93 -6.87 -1.47
N ASP A 14 6.24 -8.16 -1.46
CA ASP A 14 7.38 -8.70 -0.70
C ASP A 14 8.67 -8.48 -1.50
N ASP A 15 9.08 -7.21 -1.55
CA ASP A 15 10.33 -6.77 -2.19
C ASP A 15 11.20 -6.02 -1.17
N PRO A 16 12.22 -6.67 -0.60
CA PRO A 16 13.14 -6.06 0.35
C PRO A 16 13.97 -4.90 -0.22
N GLN A 17 14.07 -4.76 -1.55
CA GLN A 17 14.81 -3.69 -2.22
C GLN A 17 13.95 -2.46 -2.54
N SER A 18 12.63 -2.56 -2.37
CA SER A 18 11.71 -1.46 -2.67
C SER A 18 11.93 -0.22 -1.79
N GLY A 19 12.38 -0.42 -0.54
CA GLY A 19 12.51 0.66 0.45
C GLY A 19 11.18 1.18 0.98
N GLU A 20 10.05 0.52 0.67
CA GLU A 20 8.73 0.94 1.11
C GLU A 20 8.51 0.69 2.60
N LEU A 21 7.83 1.63 3.24
CA LEU A 21 7.40 1.51 4.62
C LEU A 21 6.06 0.75 4.70
N PRO A 22 5.81 -0.01 5.78
CA PRO A 22 4.53 -0.69 5.98
C PRO A 22 3.30 0.24 6.00
N CYS A 23 3.50 1.53 6.31
CA CYS A 23 2.44 2.54 6.29
C CYS A 23 2.12 3.08 4.89
N GLU A 24 2.87 2.71 3.85
CA GLU A 24 2.66 3.13 2.47
C GLU A 24 1.85 2.12 1.65
N ARG A 25 1.55 0.95 2.24
CA ARG A 25 0.79 -0.16 1.64
C ARG A 25 -0.34 -0.61 2.55
N TRP A 26 -1.37 -1.20 1.94
CA TRP A 26 -2.51 -1.72 2.68
C TRP A 26 -2.10 -2.73 3.75
N ASN A 27 -2.58 -2.53 4.99
CA ASN A 27 -2.47 -3.53 6.05
C ASN A 27 -3.71 -3.52 6.97
N PRO A 28 -3.99 -4.61 7.72
CA PRO A 28 -5.22 -4.74 8.52
C PRO A 28 -5.39 -3.72 9.65
N THR A 29 -4.35 -2.96 9.99
CA THR A 29 -4.45 -1.90 11.02
C THR A 29 -4.99 -0.58 10.46
N GLN A 30 -5.07 -0.46 9.14
CA GLN A 30 -5.57 0.73 8.47
C GLN A 30 -7.10 0.73 8.40
N ASN A 31 -7.67 1.93 8.48
CA ASN A 31 -9.11 2.15 8.47
C ASN A 31 -9.46 3.20 7.41
N VAL A 32 -10.74 3.23 7.03
CA VAL A 32 -11.33 4.22 6.09
C VAL A 32 -11.46 5.58 6.75
#